data_AF-A0A4T0QFR1-F1
#
_entry.id   AF-A0A4T0QFR1-F1
#
_cell.length_a   1.000
_cell.length_b   1.000
_cell.length_c   1.000
_cell.angle_alpha   90.00
_cell.angle_beta   90.00
_cell.angle_gamma   90.00
#
_symmetry.space_group_name_H-M   'P 1'
#
loop_
_entity.id
_entity.type
_entity.pdbx_description
1 polymer ?
#
loop_
_entity_poly.entity_id
_entity_poly.type
_entity_poly.pdbx_seq_one_letter_code
_entity_poly.pdbx_strand_id
1 'polypeptide(L)'
;MGFNFGNTKTSTKLLKSSKSSKKREFVNEDDTKMSIPDDEHENRPVRSLKKVKSTINNHTPDEPDLGVLLASLPHQSLLSIMNNIINQEPSVKSLILSKIPQPSLSTYLHALNDSTNRIIHSIPLGNTRAIYTLSRLKIPLTDWSKVISTYLPFFTSSNLHPADRFIAIQPTTLQFIRLLSHLPTITDDQLPTSLDYIWQKIRQSWSDWFNQIDDNVNNQGAMFSASILQTWAKGLDEICQSDKTPEGFHASCQIDLINLRQNWESNLGWLIAREITARPSWAV
;
A
#
# COMPACT_ATOMS: atom_id res chain seq x y z
N MET A 1 -2.56 -34.17 -61.18
CA MET A 1 -2.38 -32.70 -61.17
C MET A 1 -2.26 -32.29 -59.71
N GLY A 2 -1.12 -32.00 -59.10
CA GLY A 2 0.15 -31.52 -59.64
C GLY A 2 0.27 -30.03 -59.36
N PHE A 3 0.66 -29.64 -58.14
CA PHE A 3 1.46 -28.43 -57.89
C PHE A 3 2.38 -28.69 -56.70
N ASN A 4 3.61 -28.22 -56.89
CA ASN A 4 4.85 -28.57 -56.22
C ASN A 4 5.39 -27.35 -55.45
N PHE A 5 6.57 -27.50 -54.86
CA PHE A 5 7.42 -26.53 -54.13
C PHE A 5 7.16 -26.46 -52.61
N GLY A 6 8.17 -26.56 -51.75
CA GLY A 6 9.61 -26.64 -51.97
C GLY A 6 10.32 -26.93 -50.65
N ASN A 7 11.32 -27.79 -50.74
CA ASN A 7 12.21 -28.19 -49.67
C ASN A 7 13.48 -27.31 -49.75
N THR A 8 13.91 -26.68 -48.65
CA THR A 8 15.31 -26.26 -48.50
C THR A 8 15.78 -26.49 -47.06
N LYS A 9 16.84 -27.29 -46.99
CA LYS A 9 17.63 -27.68 -45.83
C LYS A 9 18.52 -26.54 -45.29
N THR A 10 18.90 -26.68 -44.02
CA THR A 10 20.24 -26.44 -43.43
C THR A 10 20.89 -25.06 -43.57
N SER A 11 21.30 -24.44 -42.44
CA SER A 11 22.67 -24.64 -41.92
C SER A 11 23.00 -23.70 -40.74
N THR A 12 23.76 -24.28 -39.84
CA THR A 12 24.49 -23.82 -38.65
C THR A 12 25.35 -22.54 -38.77
N LYS A 13 25.48 -21.80 -37.65
CA LYS A 13 26.71 -21.21 -37.03
C LYS A 13 26.25 -20.29 -35.88
N LEU A 14 26.44 -20.55 -34.59
CA LEU A 14 27.69 -20.61 -33.81
C LEU A 14 28.74 -19.57 -34.22
N LEU A 15 28.84 -18.48 -33.46
CA LEU A 15 30.12 -17.87 -33.14
C LEU A 15 30.10 -17.13 -31.78
N LYS A 16 31.08 -17.52 -30.96
CA LYS A 16 31.51 -16.97 -29.67
C LYS A 16 32.31 -15.67 -29.87
N SER A 17 32.63 -15.04 -28.72
CA SER A 17 33.75 -14.12 -28.46
C SER A 17 33.35 -12.63 -28.58
N SER A 18 33.70 -11.72 -27.68
CA SER A 18 34.94 -11.60 -26.89
C SER A 18 34.76 -10.67 -25.68
N LYS A 19 35.57 -10.93 -24.65
CA LYS A 19 35.90 -10.08 -23.51
C LYS A 19 36.81 -8.92 -23.95
N SER A 20 36.73 -7.75 -23.28
CA SER A 20 37.87 -6.87 -22.94
C SER A 20 37.37 -5.67 -22.11
N SER A 21 37.57 -5.65 -20.80
CA SER A 21 38.75 -5.08 -20.10
C SER A 21 38.91 -3.56 -20.28
N LYS A 22 38.69 -2.80 -19.20
CA LYS A 22 39.49 -1.59 -18.92
C LYS A 22 39.63 -1.36 -17.42
N LYS A 23 40.69 -2.00 -16.91
CA LYS A 23 41.40 -1.73 -15.67
C LYS A 23 42.18 -0.40 -15.87
N ARG A 24 42.11 0.51 -14.90
CA ARG A 24 43.12 1.56 -14.70
C ARG A 24 43.48 1.56 -13.22
N GLU A 25 44.75 1.26 -12.96
CA GLU A 25 45.44 1.45 -11.69
C GLU A 25 46.63 2.39 -11.93
N PHE A 26 47.12 2.95 -10.82
CA PHE A 26 48.45 3.54 -10.57
C PHE A 26 48.62 5.01 -11.02
N VAL A 27 49.20 5.95 -10.23
CA VAL A 27 50.24 5.90 -9.17
C VAL A 27 50.09 7.07 -8.16
N ASN A 28 50.65 6.84 -6.97
CA ASN A 28 51.05 7.69 -5.82
C ASN A 28 51.59 9.10 -6.14
N GLU A 29 51.52 10.07 -5.23
CA GLU A 29 52.50 10.50 -4.17
C GLU A 29 52.02 11.97 -3.91
N ASP A 30 52.03 12.61 -2.75
CA ASP A 30 53.04 12.70 -1.71
C ASP A 30 52.47 13.55 -0.56
N ASP A 31 53.16 13.46 0.57
CA ASP A 31 53.11 14.27 1.78
C ASP A 31 52.68 15.74 1.62
N THR A 32 51.75 16.17 2.48
CA THR A 32 51.82 17.53 3.06
C THR A 32 51.38 17.50 4.52
N LYS A 33 52.32 17.11 5.38
CA LYS A 33 52.39 17.59 6.76
C LYS A 33 52.40 19.12 6.73
N MET A 34 51.32 19.76 7.19
CA MET A 34 51.36 21.17 7.56
C MET A 34 51.54 21.27 9.07
N SER A 35 52.72 21.76 9.42
CA SER A 35 53.23 21.98 10.77
C SER A 35 52.40 23.02 11.52
N ILE A 36 52.14 22.69 12.79
CA ILE A 36 51.67 23.57 13.86
C ILE A 36 52.77 24.59 14.16
N PRO A 37 52.49 25.89 14.20
CA PRO A 37 53.31 26.83 14.95
C PRO A 37 52.81 26.86 16.40
N ASP A 38 53.70 26.52 17.33
CA ASP A 38 53.59 26.91 18.74
C ASP A 38 53.62 28.43 18.81
N ASP A 39 52.58 29.03 19.40
CA ASP A 39 52.71 30.34 20.06
C ASP A 39 51.80 30.36 21.28
N GLU A 40 52.46 30.52 22.43
CA GLU A 40 51.91 30.72 23.75
C GLU A 40 51.07 32.00 23.78
N HIS A 41 49.80 31.90 24.18
CA HIS A 41 49.20 32.96 25.00
C HIS A 41 48.08 32.38 25.88
N GLU A 42 48.31 32.56 27.17
CA GLU A 42 47.43 32.32 28.30
C GLU A 42 46.01 32.91 28.14
N ASN A 43 45.11 32.36 28.95
CA ASN A 43 43.81 32.90 29.35
C ASN A 43 42.60 32.54 28.48
N ARG A 44 42.02 31.36 28.73
CA ARG A 44 40.56 31.22 28.80
C ARG A 44 40.11 30.19 29.84
N PRO A 45 39.06 30.49 30.63
CA PRO A 45 38.74 29.75 31.83
C PRO A 45 38.05 28.41 31.55
N VAL A 46 38.42 27.45 32.38
CA VAL A 46 37.91 26.09 32.52
C VAL A 46 36.38 26.08 32.59
N ARG A 47 35.72 25.56 31.55
CA ARG A 47 34.35 25.03 31.65
C ARG A 47 34.44 23.52 31.77
N SER A 48 34.25 23.04 32.99
CA SER A 48 34.03 21.63 33.31
C SER A 48 32.86 21.09 32.51
N LEU A 49 33.16 20.24 31.53
CA LEU A 49 32.15 19.40 30.89
C LEU A 49 31.68 18.38 31.92
N LYS A 50 30.53 18.65 32.53
CA LYS A 50 29.76 17.66 33.30
C LYS A 50 29.53 16.46 32.38
N LYS A 51 30.29 15.40 32.66
CA LYS A 51 30.06 14.03 32.22
C LYS A 51 28.68 13.63 32.75
N VAL A 52 27.65 13.75 31.91
CA VAL A 52 26.32 13.22 32.19
C VAL A 52 26.45 11.71 32.14
N LYS A 53 26.78 11.13 33.30
CA LYS A 53 26.77 9.71 33.56
C LYS A 53 25.32 9.26 33.39
N SER A 54 25.11 8.46 32.34
CA SER A 54 23.96 7.59 32.16
C SER A 54 23.46 7.08 33.51
N THR A 55 22.21 7.38 33.81
CA THR A 55 21.43 6.73 34.87
C THR A 55 21.33 5.25 34.54
N ILE A 56 22.32 4.51 35.03
CA ILE A 56 22.37 3.05 35.10
C ILE A 56 21.39 2.65 36.22
N ASN A 57 20.41 1.84 35.84
CA ASN A 57 19.63 0.89 36.65
C ASN A 57 19.80 0.99 38.18
N ASN A 58 18.79 1.55 38.85
CA ASN A 58 18.47 1.14 40.21
C ASN A 58 17.78 -0.24 40.14
N HIS A 59 18.54 -1.33 40.07
CA HIS A 59 18.01 -2.65 40.38
C HIS A 59 18.14 -2.91 41.88
N THR A 60 17.01 -3.07 42.55
CA THR A 60 16.91 -3.81 43.81
C THR A 60 17.21 -5.30 43.49
N PRO A 61 18.09 -5.97 44.25
CA PRO A 61 18.54 -7.33 43.92
C PRO A 61 17.46 -8.42 44.04
N ASP A 62 16.28 -8.11 44.60
CA ASP A 62 15.18 -9.07 44.81
C ASP A 62 13.99 -8.89 43.85
N GLU A 63 14.00 -7.90 42.97
CA GLU A 63 12.93 -7.74 41.98
C GLU A 63 13.31 -8.52 40.71
N PRO A 64 12.53 -9.54 40.31
CA PRO A 64 12.86 -10.34 39.15
C PRO A 64 12.92 -9.43 37.92
N ASP A 65 14.03 -9.47 37.19
CA ASP A 65 14.26 -8.63 36.04
C ASP A 65 13.16 -8.86 34.99
N LEU A 66 12.24 -7.90 34.91
CA LEU A 66 11.11 -7.93 33.99
C LEU A 66 11.61 -8.04 32.54
N GLY A 67 12.77 -7.49 32.21
CA GLY A 67 13.37 -7.60 30.88
C GLY A 67 13.75 -9.04 30.54
N VAL A 68 14.32 -9.78 31.48
CA VAL A 68 14.67 -11.20 31.32
C VAL A 68 13.41 -12.08 31.29
N LEU A 69 12.41 -11.78 32.11
CA LEU A 69 11.12 -12.46 32.08
C LEU A 69 10.37 -12.23 30.76
N LEU A 70 10.32 -11.00 30.26
CA LEU A 70 9.72 -10.68 28.96
C LEU A 70 10.50 -11.29 27.79
N ALA A 71 11.83 -11.36 27.87
CA ALA A 71 12.66 -11.99 26.85
C ALA A 71 12.56 -13.52 26.83
N SER A 72 12.26 -14.14 27.98
CA SER A 72 12.05 -15.60 28.10
C SER A 72 10.64 -16.05 27.72
N LEU A 73 9.70 -15.12 27.53
CA LEU A 73 8.32 -15.42 27.17
C LEU A 73 8.19 -15.72 25.65
N PRO A 74 7.33 -16.68 25.26
CA PRO A 74 6.99 -16.89 23.86
C PRO A 74 6.39 -15.63 23.22
N HIS A 75 6.73 -15.35 21.97
CA HIS A 75 6.27 -14.14 21.25
C HIS A 75 4.73 -14.04 21.21
N GLN A 76 4.00 -15.15 21.10
CA GLN A 76 2.54 -15.16 21.14
C GLN A 76 1.99 -14.71 22.51
N SER A 77 2.65 -15.08 23.61
CA SER A 77 2.24 -14.71 24.97
C SER A 77 2.47 -13.23 25.25
N LEU A 78 3.54 -12.65 24.68
CA LEU A 78 3.85 -11.23 24.82
C LEU A 78 2.78 -10.35 24.19
N LEU A 79 2.29 -10.69 22.99
CA LEU A 79 1.15 -10.01 22.36
C LEU A 79 -0.12 -10.08 23.22
N SER A 80 -0.40 -11.24 23.84
CA SER A 80 -1.56 -11.40 24.70
C SER A 80 -1.46 -10.55 25.97
N ILE A 81 -0.30 -10.52 26.61
CA ILE A 81 -0.05 -9.68 27.80
C ILE A 81 -0.15 -8.20 27.43
N MET A 82 0.47 -7.80 26.33
CA MET A 82 0.42 -6.41 25.86
C MET A 82 -1.01 -5.98 25.49
N ASN A 83 -1.80 -6.85 24.84
CA ASN A 83 -3.22 -6.58 24.59
C ASN A 83 -4.02 -6.45 25.89
N ASN A 84 -3.75 -7.27 26.91
CA ASN A 84 -4.38 -7.15 28.22
C ASN A 84 -4.01 -5.84 28.93
N ILE A 85 -2.75 -5.41 28.85
CA ILE A 85 -2.30 -4.13 29.39
C ILE A 85 -2.95 -2.96 28.63
N ILE A 86 -3.03 -3.02 27.31
CA ILE A 86 -3.73 -2.01 26.48
C ILE A 86 -5.22 -1.91 26.85
N ASN A 87 -5.87 -3.04 27.15
CA ASN A 87 -7.27 -3.06 27.56
C ASN A 87 -7.48 -2.48 28.98
N GLN A 88 -6.51 -2.65 29.88
CA GLN A 88 -6.56 -2.09 31.23
C GLN A 88 -6.19 -0.60 31.27
N GLU A 89 -5.23 -0.17 30.43
CA GLU A 89 -4.77 1.22 30.38
C GLU A 89 -4.70 1.73 28.91
N PRO A 90 -5.76 2.38 28.41
CA PRO A 90 -5.83 2.83 27.00
C PRO A 90 -4.83 3.93 26.62
N SER A 91 -4.28 4.68 27.60
CA SER A 91 -3.21 5.67 27.42
C SER A 91 -1.95 5.05 26.80
N VAL A 92 -1.63 3.81 27.19
CA VAL A 92 -0.49 3.03 26.71
C VAL A 92 -0.62 2.72 25.23
N LYS A 93 -1.84 2.54 24.71
CA LYS A 93 -2.08 2.36 23.28
C LYS A 93 -1.57 3.53 22.45
N SER A 94 -1.84 4.76 22.87
CA SER A 94 -1.40 5.98 22.17
C SER A 94 0.12 6.13 22.23
N LEU A 95 0.73 5.81 23.37
CA LEU A 95 2.19 5.81 23.52
C LEU A 95 2.84 4.75 22.62
N ILE A 96 2.33 3.52 22.61
CA ILE A 96 2.84 2.43 21.76
C ILE A 96 2.66 2.78 20.28
N LEU A 97 1.48 3.28 19.87
CA LEU A 97 1.25 3.73 18.49
C LEU A 97 2.21 4.84 18.08
N SER A 98 2.62 5.73 18.99
CA SER A 98 3.64 6.75 18.72
C SER A 98 5.08 6.21 18.58
N LYS A 99 5.33 4.99 19.08
CA LYS A 99 6.66 4.34 19.05
C LYS A 99 6.79 3.27 17.96
N ILE A 100 5.68 2.73 17.47
CA ILE A 100 5.68 1.81 16.33
C ILE A 100 5.99 2.61 15.05
N PRO A 101 6.94 2.16 14.22
CA PRO A 101 7.19 2.79 12.94
C PRO A 101 5.93 2.71 12.08
N GLN A 102 5.55 3.84 11.45
CA GLN A 102 4.41 3.87 10.53
C GLN A 102 4.61 2.79 9.46
N PRO A 103 3.58 1.95 9.19
CA PRO A 103 3.71 0.92 8.17
C PRO A 103 3.98 1.57 6.81
N SER A 104 4.91 1.00 6.05
CA SER A 104 5.19 1.51 4.69
C SER A 104 4.05 1.14 3.74
N LEU A 105 3.87 1.92 2.67
CA LEU A 105 2.90 1.60 1.61
C LEU A 105 3.18 0.22 1.01
N SER A 106 4.45 -0.13 0.81
CA SER A 106 4.84 -1.44 0.28
C SER A 106 4.38 -2.60 1.18
N THR A 107 4.47 -2.43 2.50
CA THR A 107 4.00 -3.39 3.50
C THR A 107 2.48 -3.55 3.41
N TYR A 108 1.75 -2.43 3.28
CA TYR A 108 0.30 -2.46 3.12
C TYR A 108 -0.10 -3.19 1.84
N LEU A 109 0.46 -2.82 0.69
CA LEU A 109 0.12 -3.43 -0.60
C LEU A 109 0.46 -4.92 -0.64
N HIS A 110 1.58 -5.32 -0.02
CA HIS A 110 1.92 -6.73 0.12
C HIS A 110 0.90 -7.48 0.99
N ALA A 111 0.55 -6.94 2.17
CA ALA A 111 -0.42 -7.54 3.07
C ALA A 111 -1.82 -7.65 2.42
N LEU A 112 -2.21 -6.63 1.66
CA LEU A 112 -3.44 -6.61 0.88
C LEU A 112 -3.43 -7.69 -0.21
N ASN A 113 -2.35 -7.81 -0.97
CA ASN A 113 -2.24 -8.83 -2.02
C ASN A 113 -2.24 -10.25 -1.43
N ASP A 114 -1.48 -10.50 -0.34
CA ASP A 114 -1.45 -11.80 0.33
C ASP A 114 -2.85 -12.20 0.83
N SER A 115 -3.53 -11.30 1.55
CA SER A 115 -4.88 -11.57 2.05
C SER A 115 -5.91 -11.74 0.93
N THR A 116 -5.78 -11.02 -0.18
CA THR A 116 -6.65 -11.20 -1.38
C THR A 116 -6.42 -12.57 -2.01
N ASN A 117 -5.16 -12.99 -2.18
CA ASN A 117 -4.85 -14.32 -2.73
C ASN A 117 -5.34 -15.44 -1.82
N ARG A 118 -5.28 -15.29 -0.49
CA ARG A 118 -5.87 -16.26 0.45
C ARG A 118 -7.38 -16.42 0.27
N ILE A 119 -8.09 -15.32 0.01
CA ILE A 119 -9.53 -15.37 -0.30
C ILE A 119 -9.74 -16.15 -1.60
N ILE A 120 -9.03 -15.78 -2.67
CA ILE A 120 -9.16 -16.43 -3.99
C ILE A 120 -8.85 -17.93 -3.89
N HIS A 121 -7.79 -18.34 -3.18
CA HIS A 121 -7.44 -19.74 -2.98
C HIS A 121 -8.44 -20.50 -2.09
N SER A 122 -9.23 -19.81 -1.28
CA SER A 122 -10.29 -20.42 -0.47
C SER A 122 -11.56 -20.70 -1.27
N ILE A 123 -11.68 -20.13 -2.48
CA ILE A 123 -12.80 -20.38 -3.39
C ILE A 123 -12.64 -21.80 -3.97
N PRO A 124 -13.63 -22.69 -3.77
CA PRO A 124 -13.57 -24.04 -4.32
C PRO A 124 -13.54 -24.03 -5.86
N LEU A 125 -12.72 -24.90 -6.44
CA LEU A 125 -12.65 -25.08 -7.88
C LEU A 125 -13.88 -25.88 -8.36
N GLY A 126 -14.68 -25.28 -9.24
CA GLY A 126 -15.86 -25.90 -9.86
C GLY A 126 -17.17 -25.20 -9.53
N ASN A 127 -18.27 -25.71 -10.08
CA ASN A 127 -19.60 -25.14 -9.87
C ASN A 127 -20.18 -25.59 -8.52
N THR A 128 -19.73 -24.98 -7.43
CA THR A 128 -20.26 -25.22 -6.08
C THR A 128 -21.37 -24.22 -5.72
N ARG A 129 -22.31 -24.64 -4.88
CA ARG A 129 -23.38 -23.77 -4.38
C ARG A 129 -22.80 -22.52 -3.69
N ALA A 130 -23.34 -21.35 -3.99
CA ALA A 130 -22.88 -20.06 -3.44
C ALA A 130 -22.79 -20.05 -1.91
N ILE A 131 -23.76 -20.65 -1.21
CA ILE A 131 -23.81 -20.73 0.26
C ILE A 131 -22.58 -21.43 0.85
N TYR A 132 -22.10 -22.49 0.19
CA TYR A 132 -20.91 -23.23 0.61
C TYR A 132 -19.64 -22.39 0.44
N THR A 133 -19.52 -21.73 -0.72
CA THR A 133 -18.42 -20.81 -1.01
C THR A 133 -18.38 -19.68 0.02
N LEU A 134 -19.51 -19.03 0.30
CA LEU A 134 -19.59 -17.95 1.30
C LEU A 134 -19.18 -18.40 2.70
N SER A 135 -19.56 -19.61 3.11
CA SER A 135 -19.17 -20.17 4.40
C SER A 135 -17.65 -20.33 4.53
N ARG A 136 -16.97 -20.75 3.46
CA ARG A 136 -15.49 -20.84 3.41
C ARG A 136 -14.80 -19.49 3.40
N LEU A 137 -15.42 -18.49 2.79
CA LEU A 137 -14.85 -17.16 2.65
C LEU A 137 -15.02 -16.29 3.89
N LYS A 138 -15.90 -16.66 4.83
CA LYS A 138 -16.18 -15.84 6.03
C LYS A 138 -14.91 -15.44 6.79
N ILE A 139 -14.04 -16.39 7.12
CA ILE A 139 -12.81 -16.11 7.87
C ILE A 139 -11.82 -15.29 7.02
N PRO A 140 -11.43 -15.73 5.79
CA PRO A 140 -10.57 -14.95 4.91
C PRO A 140 -11.05 -13.51 4.66
N LEU A 141 -12.36 -13.32 4.47
CA LEU A 141 -12.96 -12.00 4.29
C LEU A 141 -12.87 -11.13 5.54
N THR A 142 -13.09 -11.70 6.73
CA THR A 142 -12.93 -10.93 7.98
C THR A 142 -11.49 -10.50 8.20
N ASP A 143 -10.51 -11.33 7.86
CA ASP A 143 -9.10 -10.98 8.00
C ASP A 143 -8.67 -9.93 6.98
N TRP A 144 -9.12 -10.05 5.74
CA TRP A 144 -8.93 -9.02 4.71
C TRP A 144 -9.57 -7.68 5.09
N SER A 145 -10.79 -7.71 5.66
CA SER A 145 -11.48 -6.54 6.21
C SER A 145 -10.67 -5.84 7.29
N LYS A 146 -10.05 -6.61 8.20
CA LYS A 146 -9.16 -6.09 9.23
C LYS A 146 -7.92 -5.44 8.62
N VAL A 147 -7.26 -6.09 7.66
CA VAL A 147 -6.09 -5.54 6.96
C VAL A 147 -6.42 -4.15 6.38
N ILE A 148 -7.52 -4.04 5.62
CA ILE A 148 -7.94 -2.73 5.06
C ILE A 148 -8.26 -1.75 6.18
N SER A 149 -9.05 -2.15 7.17
CA SER A 149 -9.48 -1.26 8.26
C SER A 149 -8.33 -0.79 9.14
N THR A 150 -7.25 -1.55 9.24
CA THR A 150 -6.05 -1.20 10.01
C THR A 150 -5.13 -0.31 9.19
N TYR A 151 -4.81 -0.67 7.95
CA TYR A 151 -3.77 0.03 7.18
C TYR A 151 -4.29 1.22 6.39
N LEU A 152 -5.48 1.14 5.78
CA LEU A 152 -5.99 2.18 4.88
C LEU A 152 -6.03 3.58 5.53
N PRO A 153 -6.49 3.74 6.80
CA PRO A 153 -6.55 5.06 7.44
C PRO A 153 -5.20 5.79 7.54
N PHE A 154 -4.08 5.05 7.63
CA PHE A 154 -2.74 5.63 7.66
C PHE A 154 -2.35 6.34 6.36
N PHE A 155 -3.02 6.01 5.26
CA PHE A 155 -2.74 6.55 3.92
C PHE A 155 -3.88 7.40 3.37
N THR A 156 -5.08 7.37 3.97
CA THR A 156 -6.24 8.15 3.52
C THR A 156 -6.59 9.34 4.40
N SER A 157 -5.84 9.55 5.49
CA SER A 157 -5.98 10.70 6.38
C SER A 157 -5.91 12.04 5.64
N SER A 158 -6.75 13.00 6.03
CA SER A 158 -6.94 14.29 5.33
C SER A 158 -5.70 15.18 5.26
N ASN A 159 -4.70 14.93 6.11
CA ASN A 159 -3.46 15.70 6.15
C ASN A 159 -2.45 15.29 5.08
N LEU A 160 -2.71 14.20 4.35
CA LEU A 160 -1.81 13.68 3.33
C LEU A 160 -2.07 14.34 1.98
N HIS A 161 -1.02 14.39 1.16
CA HIS A 161 -1.12 14.91 -0.20
C HIS A 161 -2.04 14.01 -1.05
N PRO A 162 -2.90 14.58 -1.94
CA PRO A 162 -3.84 13.77 -2.73
C PRO A 162 -3.20 12.66 -3.56
N ALA A 163 -1.96 12.85 -4.02
CA ALA A 163 -1.22 11.81 -4.74
C ALA A 163 -0.93 10.58 -3.86
N ASP A 164 -0.54 10.79 -2.61
CA ASP A 164 -0.20 9.71 -1.67
C ASP A 164 -1.46 8.94 -1.25
N ARG A 165 -2.60 9.63 -1.18
CA ARG A 165 -3.91 9.00 -0.95
C ARG A 165 -4.30 8.13 -2.14
N PHE A 166 -4.14 8.65 -3.36
CA PHE A 166 -4.50 7.93 -4.58
C PHE A 166 -3.75 6.60 -4.72
N ILE A 167 -2.44 6.59 -4.48
CA ILE A 167 -1.60 5.37 -4.58
C ILE A 167 -1.96 4.28 -3.56
N ALA A 168 -2.73 4.60 -2.51
CA ALA A 168 -3.28 3.62 -1.58
C ALA A 168 -4.71 3.19 -1.96
N ILE A 169 -5.56 4.14 -2.36
CA ILE A 169 -6.98 3.88 -2.64
C ILE A 169 -7.13 3.08 -3.96
N GLN A 170 -6.38 3.43 -5.01
CA GLN A 170 -6.52 2.81 -6.32
C GLN A 170 -6.18 1.30 -6.31
N PRO A 171 -5.03 0.84 -5.76
CA PRO A 171 -4.74 -0.59 -5.69
C PRO A 171 -5.72 -1.35 -4.79
N THR A 172 -6.22 -0.71 -3.73
CA THR A 172 -7.23 -1.29 -2.83
C THR A 172 -8.53 -1.56 -3.56
N THR A 173 -8.95 -0.60 -4.39
CA THR A 173 -10.15 -0.71 -5.22
C THR A 173 -9.99 -1.80 -6.27
N LEU A 174 -8.84 -1.87 -6.95
CA LEU A 174 -8.55 -2.93 -7.92
C LEU A 174 -8.58 -4.34 -7.29
N GLN A 175 -7.98 -4.52 -6.11
CA GLN A 175 -8.01 -5.82 -5.43
C GLN A 175 -9.43 -6.19 -4.96
N PHE A 176 -10.24 -5.20 -4.56
CA PHE A 176 -11.65 -5.42 -4.24
C PHE A 176 -12.46 -5.86 -5.46
N ILE A 177 -12.32 -5.17 -6.60
CA ILE A 177 -13.00 -5.54 -7.86
C ILE A 177 -12.55 -6.94 -8.31
N ARG A 178 -11.25 -7.22 -8.24
CA ARG A 178 -10.70 -8.54 -8.55
C ARG A 178 -11.33 -9.62 -7.67
N LEU A 179 -11.45 -9.38 -6.37
CA LEU A 179 -12.15 -10.28 -5.45
C LEU A 179 -13.60 -10.49 -5.87
N LEU A 180 -14.34 -9.43 -6.17
CA LEU A 180 -15.74 -9.51 -6.61
C LEU A 180 -15.90 -10.32 -7.91
N SER A 181 -14.96 -10.17 -8.86
CA SER A 181 -14.98 -10.92 -10.11
C SER A 181 -14.81 -12.44 -9.95
N HIS A 182 -14.25 -12.88 -8.82
CA HIS A 182 -14.08 -14.30 -8.49
C HIS A 182 -15.22 -14.87 -7.64
N LEU A 183 -16.06 -14.01 -7.04
CA LEU A 183 -17.19 -14.48 -6.25
C LEU A 183 -18.30 -15.02 -7.16
N PRO A 184 -19.05 -16.05 -6.70
CA PRO A 184 -20.28 -16.45 -7.38
C PRO A 184 -21.28 -15.27 -7.35
N THR A 185 -22.25 -15.24 -8.28
CA THR A 185 -23.32 -14.23 -8.24
C THR A 185 -24.06 -14.33 -6.91
N ILE A 186 -23.86 -13.35 -6.03
CA ILE A 186 -24.49 -13.27 -4.71
C ILE A 186 -25.75 -12.42 -4.87
N THR A 187 -26.89 -12.98 -4.48
CA THR A 187 -28.13 -12.22 -4.27
C THR A 187 -27.97 -11.34 -3.03
N ASP A 188 -28.57 -10.15 -3.04
CA ASP A 188 -28.39 -9.10 -2.03
C ASP A 188 -28.56 -9.62 -0.58
N ASP A 189 -29.55 -10.50 -0.35
CA ASP A 189 -29.84 -11.11 0.95
C ASP A 189 -28.72 -11.98 1.54
N GLN A 190 -27.73 -12.38 0.75
CA GLN A 190 -26.62 -13.25 1.17
C GLN A 190 -25.27 -12.53 1.20
N LEU A 191 -25.27 -11.20 1.03
CA LEU A 191 -24.04 -10.43 1.03
C LEU A 191 -23.40 -10.44 2.43
N PRO A 192 -22.13 -10.86 2.55
CA PRO A 192 -21.38 -10.69 3.79
C PRO A 192 -21.33 -9.20 4.19
N THR A 193 -21.78 -8.88 5.40
CA THR A 193 -21.75 -7.51 5.96
C THR A 193 -20.36 -6.88 5.91
N SER A 194 -19.30 -7.69 5.98
CA SER A 194 -17.93 -7.23 5.85
C SER A 194 -17.61 -6.68 4.46
N LEU A 195 -18.20 -7.22 3.38
CA LEU A 195 -17.98 -6.72 2.02
C LEU A 195 -18.63 -5.36 1.81
N ASP A 196 -19.88 -5.21 2.22
CA ASP A 196 -20.56 -3.89 2.17
C ASP A 196 -19.80 -2.86 3.01
N TYR A 197 -19.43 -3.20 4.24
CA TYR A 197 -18.66 -2.30 5.10
C TYR A 197 -17.34 -1.83 4.47
N ILE A 198 -16.61 -2.74 3.81
CA ILE A 198 -15.36 -2.38 3.12
C ILE A 198 -15.67 -1.51 1.91
N TRP A 199 -16.72 -1.82 1.15
CA TRP A 199 -17.15 -1.01 0.03
C TRP A 199 -17.46 0.42 0.45
N GLN A 200 -18.26 0.61 1.51
CA GLN A 200 -18.57 1.94 2.04
C GLN A 200 -17.30 2.70 2.45
N LYS A 201 -16.31 2.01 3.04
CA LYS A 201 -15.01 2.61 3.38
C LYS A 201 -14.21 3.05 2.15
N ILE A 202 -14.16 2.22 1.12
CA ILE A 202 -13.46 2.54 -0.14
C ILE A 202 -14.15 3.73 -0.81
N ARG A 203 -15.48 3.70 -0.91
CA ARG A 203 -16.31 4.78 -1.46
C ARG A 203 -16.10 6.09 -0.71
N GLN A 204 -16.11 6.06 0.62
CA GLN A 204 -15.85 7.25 1.44
C GLN A 204 -14.43 7.79 1.18
N SER A 205 -13.43 6.91 1.13
CA SER A 205 -12.04 7.32 0.88
C SER A 205 -11.88 8.01 -0.47
N TRP A 206 -12.56 7.51 -1.51
CA TRP A 206 -12.58 8.18 -2.81
C TRP A 206 -13.32 9.51 -2.79
N SER A 207 -14.46 9.60 -2.11
CA SER A 207 -15.22 10.84 -1.95
C SER A 207 -14.38 11.92 -1.26
N ASP A 208 -13.73 11.57 -0.14
CA ASP A 208 -12.86 12.47 0.61
C ASP A 208 -11.62 12.89 -0.20
N TRP A 209 -11.10 12.00 -1.04
CA TRP A 209 -10.00 12.30 -1.95
C TRP A 209 -10.45 13.27 -3.04
N PHE A 210 -11.61 13.03 -3.65
CA PHE A 210 -12.16 13.87 -4.68
C PHE A 210 -12.48 15.27 -4.17
N ASN A 211 -13.19 15.37 -3.04
CA ASN A 211 -13.54 16.65 -2.41
C ASN A 211 -12.30 17.47 -2.06
N GLN A 212 -11.22 16.81 -1.61
CA GLN A 212 -9.95 17.49 -1.36
C GLN A 212 -9.35 18.06 -2.65
N ILE A 213 -9.36 17.31 -3.75
CA ILE A 213 -8.80 17.82 -5.02
C ILE A 213 -9.68 18.92 -5.60
N ASP A 214 -10.99 18.74 -5.58
CA ASP A 214 -11.96 19.73 -6.05
C ASP A 214 -11.79 21.06 -5.30
N ASP A 215 -11.71 21.03 -3.96
CA ASP A 215 -11.44 22.21 -3.15
C ASP A 215 -10.06 22.82 -3.44
N ASN A 216 -9.02 21.98 -3.53
CA ASN A 216 -7.66 22.43 -3.83
C ASN A 216 -7.59 23.16 -5.18
N VAL A 217 -8.20 22.61 -6.24
CA VAL A 217 -8.16 23.19 -7.59
C VAL A 217 -9.09 24.39 -7.70
N ASN A 218 -10.36 24.22 -7.34
CA ASN A 218 -11.42 25.19 -7.66
C ASN A 218 -11.50 26.33 -6.64
N ASN A 219 -11.16 26.10 -5.37
CA ASN A 219 -11.24 27.11 -4.32
C ASN A 219 -9.86 27.66 -3.92
N GLN A 220 -8.84 26.81 -3.83
CA GLN A 220 -7.51 27.21 -3.37
C GLN A 220 -6.53 27.53 -4.51
N GLY A 221 -6.88 27.24 -5.77
CA GLY A 221 -6.03 27.49 -6.93
C GLY A 221 -4.76 26.64 -6.97
N ALA A 222 -4.74 25.49 -6.28
CA ALA A 222 -3.63 24.56 -6.30
C ALA A 222 -3.42 24.00 -7.71
N MET A 223 -2.16 23.96 -8.14
CA MET A 223 -1.78 23.47 -9.46
C MET A 223 -1.23 22.05 -9.36
N PHE A 224 -1.85 21.12 -10.08
CA PHE A 224 -1.34 19.76 -10.29
C PHE A 224 -0.71 19.66 -11.68
N SER A 225 0.39 18.91 -11.80
CA SER A 225 1.00 18.69 -13.11
C SER A 225 0.08 17.89 -14.02
N ALA A 226 0.08 18.18 -15.32
CA ALA A 226 -0.72 17.39 -16.27
C ALA A 226 -0.40 15.88 -16.20
N SER A 227 0.85 15.52 -15.91
CA SER A 227 1.26 14.11 -15.75
C SER A 227 0.59 13.42 -14.57
N ILE A 228 0.39 14.11 -13.44
CA ILE A 228 -0.25 13.50 -12.26
C ILE A 228 -1.76 13.33 -12.49
N LEU A 229 -2.39 14.33 -13.12
CA LEU A 229 -3.80 14.28 -13.49
C LEU A 229 -4.08 13.18 -14.52
N GLN A 230 -3.20 13.01 -15.51
CA GLN A 230 -3.27 11.90 -16.46
C GLN A 230 -3.09 10.54 -15.77
N THR A 231 -2.20 10.46 -14.77
CA THR A 231 -2.01 9.23 -13.99
C THR A 231 -3.29 8.89 -13.20
N TRP A 232 -3.94 9.88 -12.58
CA TRP A 232 -5.20 9.69 -11.88
C TRP A 232 -6.33 9.29 -12.82
N ALA A 233 -6.46 9.99 -13.95
CA ALA A 233 -7.41 9.68 -15.00
C ALA A 233 -7.27 8.23 -15.49
N LYS A 234 -6.03 7.80 -15.76
CA LYS A 234 -5.75 6.41 -16.16
C LYS A 234 -6.11 5.41 -15.06
N GLY A 235 -5.77 5.68 -13.80
CA GLY A 235 -6.12 4.78 -12.70
C GLY A 235 -7.64 4.73 -12.43
N LEU A 236 -8.38 5.82 -12.66
CA LEU A 236 -9.85 5.85 -12.63
C LEU A 236 -10.45 5.03 -13.79
N ASP A 237 -9.82 5.02 -14.95
CA ASP A 237 -10.24 4.14 -16.04
C ASP A 237 -9.97 2.67 -15.72
N GLU A 238 -8.82 2.35 -15.13
CA GLU A 238 -8.45 0.99 -14.75
C GLU A 238 -9.46 0.39 -13.75
N ILE A 239 -9.93 1.16 -12.76
CA ILE A 239 -10.95 0.67 -11.82
C ILE A 239 -12.35 0.55 -12.46
N CYS A 240 -12.62 1.27 -13.55
CA CYS A 240 -13.91 1.19 -14.25
C CYS A 240 -13.97 0.06 -15.29
N GLN A 241 -12.86 -0.60 -15.59
CA GLN A 241 -12.82 -1.72 -16.53
C GLN A 241 -13.38 -3.01 -15.92
N SER A 242 -14.22 -3.72 -16.67
CA SER A 242 -14.60 -5.10 -16.34
C SER A 242 -14.59 -5.98 -17.58
N ASP A 243 -13.98 -7.16 -17.48
CA ASP A 243 -13.87 -8.12 -18.61
C ASP A 243 -15.22 -8.76 -18.97
N LYS A 244 -16.13 -8.83 -17.99
CA LYS A 244 -17.47 -9.40 -18.11
C LYS A 244 -18.48 -8.39 -17.58
N THR A 245 -19.71 -8.46 -18.08
CA THR A 245 -20.82 -7.70 -17.51
C THR A 245 -20.95 -8.08 -16.03
N PRO A 246 -20.76 -7.12 -15.12
CA PRO A 246 -20.86 -7.40 -13.70
C PRO A 246 -22.32 -7.67 -13.33
N GLU A 247 -22.55 -8.52 -12.34
CA GLU A 247 -23.88 -8.90 -11.87
C GLU A 247 -24.01 -8.68 -10.36
N GLY A 248 -25.24 -8.48 -9.89
CA GLY A 248 -25.55 -8.32 -8.46
C GLY A 248 -24.75 -7.19 -7.80
N PHE A 249 -24.19 -7.47 -6.62
CA PHE A 249 -23.40 -6.50 -5.86
C PHE A 249 -22.15 -5.99 -6.61
N HIS A 250 -21.57 -6.78 -7.51
CA HIS A 250 -20.45 -6.31 -8.33
C HIS A 250 -20.91 -5.22 -9.30
N ALA A 251 -22.12 -5.35 -9.87
CA ALA A 251 -22.66 -4.35 -10.79
C ALA A 251 -22.91 -3.01 -10.09
N SER A 252 -23.48 -3.03 -8.87
CA SER A 252 -23.71 -1.80 -8.10
C SER A 252 -22.41 -1.08 -7.76
N CYS A 253 -21.38 -1.82 -7.31
CA CYS A 253 -20.05 -1.25 -7.06
C CYS A 253 -19.46 -0.63 -8.34
N GLN A 254 -19.60 -1.31 -9.49
CA GLN A 254 -19.07 -0.82 -10.75
C GLN A 254 -19.79 0.44 -11.24
N ILE A 255 -21.11 0.53 -11.05
CA ILE A 255 -21.91 1.73 -11.35
C ILE A 255 -21.43 2.91 -10.49
N ASP A 256 -21.23 2.69 -9.18
CA ASP A 256 -20.70 3.71 -8.28
C ASP A 256 -19.31 4.23 -8.72
N LEU A 257 -18.42 3.34 -9.18
CA LEU A 257 -17.10 3.72 -9.71
C LEU A 257 -17.21 4.52 -11.02
N ILE A 258 -18.11 4.13 -11.91
CA ILE A 258 -18.38 4.86 -13.15
C ILE A 258 -18.91 6.27 -12.83
N ASN A 259 -19.84 6.38 -11.88
CA ASN A 259 -20.35 7.67 -11.41
C ASN A 259 -19.23 8.53 -10.84
N LEU A 260 -18.31 7.92 -10.07
CA LEU A 260 -17.16 8.60 -9.52
C LEU A 260 -16.23 9.16 -10.60
N ARG A 261 -15.90 8.35 -11.60
CA ARG A 261 -15.08 8.78 -12.74
C ARG A 261 -15.76 9.92 -13.50
N GLN A 262 -17.06 9.82 -13.75
CA GLN A 262 -17.79 10.87 -14.46
C GLN A 262 -17.82 12.19 -13.70
N ASN A 263 -18.01 12.15 -12.38
CA ASN A 263 -17.93 13.32 -11.53
C ASN A 263 -16.52 13.95 -11.54
N TRP A 264 -15.48 13.11 -11.59
CA TRP A 264 -14.12 13.59 -11.75
C TRP A 264 -13.88 14.26 -13.11
N GLU A 265 -14.34 13.64 -14.18
CA GLU A 265 -14.22 14.19 -15.54
C GLU A 265 -14.99 15.51 -15.69
N SER A 266 -16.18 15.65 -15.07
CA SER A 266 -16.95 16.89 -15.15
C SER A 266 -16.28 18.07 -14.44
N ASN A 267 -15.65 17.83 -13.27
CA ASN A 267 -15.11 18.92 -12.45
C ASN A 267 -13.65 19.22 -12.79
N LEU A 268 -12.87 18.20 -13.17
CA LEU A 268 -11.42 18.29 -13.30
C LEU A 268 -10.91 17.85 -14.68
N GLY A 269 -11.74 17.23 -15.52
CA GLY A 269 -11.34 16.74 -16.85
C GLY A 269 -10.84 17.84 -17.78
N TRP A 270 -11.34 19.07 -17.62
CA TRP A 270 -10.91 20.23 -18.38
C TRP A 270 -9.40 20.56 -18.21
N LEU A 271 -8.81 20.23 -17.05
CA LEU A 271 -7.38 20.47 -16.77
C LEU A 271 -6.45 19.68 -17.70
N ILE A 272 -6.93 18.54 -18.22
CA ILE A 272 -6.19 17.68 -19.15
C ILE A 272 -6.87 17.59 -20.52
N ALA A 273 -7.79 18.53 -20.81
CA ALA A 273 -8.60 18.54 -22.04
C ALA A 273 -9.28 17.19 -22.33
N ARG A 274 -9.80 16.54 -21.27
CA ARG A 274 -10.47 15.26 -21.36
C ARG A 274 -11.99 15.45 -21.40
N GLU A 275 -12.63 14.78 -22.35
CA GLU A 275 -14.08 14.72 -22.45
C GLU A 275 -14.66 13.67 -21.48
N ILE A 276 -15.95 13.81 -21.15
CA ILE A 276 -16.65 12.86 -20.30
C ILE A 276 -16.78 11.53 -21.05
N THR A 277 -16.29 10.46 -20.44
CA THR A 277 -16.36 9.13 -21.01
C THR A 277 -17.78 8.59 -20.95
N ALA A 278 -18.28 8.12 -22.09
CA ALA A 278 -19.61 7.50 -22.18
C ALA A 278 -19.73 6.27 -21.26
N ARG A 279 -20.92 6.06 -20.69
CA ARG A 279 -21.20 4.85 -19.90
C ARG A 279 -21.23 3.62 -20.79
N PRO A 280 -20.73 2.47 -20.32
CA PRO A 280 -20.94 1.21 -21.03
C PRO A 280 -22.43 0.87 -21.06
N SER A 281 -22.88 0.17 -22.10
CA SER A 281 -24.31 -0.11 -22.34
C SER A 281 -25.01 -0.87 -21.22
N TRP A 282 -24.27 -1.62 -20.40
CA TRP A 282 -24.81 -2.35 -19.25
C TRP A 282 -25.02 -1.47 -18.01
N ALA A 283 -24.42 -0.27 -17.98
CA ALA A 283 -24.46 0.67 -16.86
C ALA A 283 -25.39 1.88 -17.11
N VAL A 284 -26.27 1.78 -18.11
CA VAL A 284 -27.28 2.78 -18.47
C VAL A 284 -28.57 2.52 -17.72
#